data_AF-A0A8B6DVR8-F1
#
_entry.id   AF-A0A8B6DVR8-F1
#
_cell.length_a   1.000
_cell.length_b   1.000
_cell.length_c   1.000
_cell.angle_alpha   90.00
_cell.angle_beta   90.00
_cell.angle_gamma   90.00
#
_symmetry.space_group_name_H-M   'P 1'
#
loop_
_entity.id
_entity.type
_entity.pdbx_description
1 polymer ?
#
loop_
_entity_poly.entity_id
_entity_poly.type
_entity_poly.pdbx_seq_one_letter_code
_entity_poly.pdbx_strand_id
1 'polypeptide(L)'
;MTGLTATLHLKTGEKKEFSFSCLNNEGNVSLTEIYKSSVILQQKLNNVLTTLVEEEKSKLSKLGEKSAEKNKDDEENDEEDDEDDDDEEEENGLSPPDQKRQKT
;
A
#
# COMPACT_ATOMS: atom_id res chain seq x y z
N MET A 1 -14.34 -25.32 14.86
CA MET A 1 -13.22 -24.53 14.31
C MET A 1 -13.42 -23.09 14.77
N THR A 2 -12.62 -22.61 15.72
CA THR A 2 -12.77 -21.29 16.38
C THR A 2 -11.59 -20.41 16.02
N GLY A 3 -11.60 -19.92 14.78
CA GLY A 3 -10.53 -19.13 14.22
C GLY A 3 -10.96 -18.33 13.00
N LEU A 4 -10.11 -17.40 12.59
CA LEU A 4 -10.26 -16.60 11.38
C LEU A 4 -9.41 -17.23 10.29
N THR A 5 -9.99 -17.35 9.09
CA THR A 5 -9.29 -17.86 7.90
C THR A 5 -9.46 -16.86 6.76
N ALA A 6 -8.35 -16.43 6.16
CA ALA A 6 -8.34 -15.77 4.87
C ALA A 6 -7.78 -16.71 3.81
N THR A 7 -8.33 -16.63 2.60
CA THR A 7 -7.80 -17.31 1.41
C THR A 7 -7.47 -16.25 0.36
N LEU A 8 -6.24 -16.27 -0.13
CA LEU A 8 -5.77 -15.46 -1.25
C LEU A 8 -5.69 -16.37 -2.50
N HIS A 9 -6.41 -16.00 -3.55
CA HIS A 9 -6.32 -16.63 -4.86
C HIS A 9 -5.44 -15.78 -5.77
N LEU A 10 -4.37 -16.36 -6.29
CA LEU A 10 -3.43 -15.66 -7.19
C LEU A 10 -3.80 -15.88 -8.66
N LYS A 11 -3.40 -14.94 -9.52
CA LYS A 11 -3.59 -15.03 -10.99
C LYS A 11 -2.88 -16.22 -11.64
N THR A 12 -1.95 -16.85 -10.93
CA THR A 12 -1.27 -18.11 -11.30
C THR A 12 -2.13 -19.35 -11.04
N GLY A 13 -3.30 -19.23 -10.40
CA GLY A 13 -4.11 -20.34 -9.91
C GLY A 13 -3.70 -20.85 -8.52
N GLU A 14 -2.60 -20.37 -7.96
CA GLU A 14 -2.16 -20.74 -6.61
C GLU A 14 -3.11 -20.19 -5.54
N LYS A 15 -3.40 -21.01 -4.52
CA LYS A 15 -4.15 -20.61 -3.32
C LYS A 15 -3.22 -20.54 -2.11
N LYS A 16 -3.17 -19.38 -1.42
CA LYS A 16 -2.52 -19.23 -0.12
C LYS A 16 -3.59 -19.08 0.97
N GLU A 17 -3.49 -19.86 2.04
CA GLU A 17 -4.44 -19.84 3.16
C GLU A 17 -3.76 -19.39 4.45
N PHE A 18 -4.41 -18.50 5.18
CA PHE A 18 -3.92 -17.92 6.43
C PHE A 18 -4.98 -18.16 7.51
N SER A 19 -4.69 -19.04 8.46
CA SER A 19 -5.60 -19.41 9.54
C SER A 19 -5.02 -19.05 10.91
N PHE A 20 -5.83 -18.45 11.77
CA PHE A 20 -5.46 -18.02 13.11
C PHE A 20 -6.50 -18.48 14.14
N SER A 21 -6.02 -19.03 15.26
CA SER A 21 -6.86 -19.30 16.43
C SER A 21 -7.43 -18.00 17.02
N CYS A 22 -8.66 -18.05 17.53
CA CYS A 22 -9.25 -17.00 18.36
C CYS A 22 -9.46 -17.46 19.82
N LEU A 23 -8.77 -18.52 20.23
CA LEU A 23 -8.79 -19.05 21.59
C LEU A 23 -7.81 -18.27 22.47
N ASN A 24 -8.26 -17.89 23.67
CA ASN A 24 -7.38 -17.44 24.75
C ASN A 24 -6.65 -18.65 25.40
N ASN A 25 -5.81 -18.37 26.40
CA ASN A 25 -5.05 -19.39 27.15
C ASN A 25 -5.92 -20.43 27.89
N GLU A 26 -7.23 -20.17 28.06
CA GLU A 26 -8.19 -21.03 28.74
C GLU A 26 -9.02 -21.88 27.75
N GLY A 27 -8.82 -21.70 26.43
CA GLY A 27 -9.64 -22.33 25.40
C GLY A 27 -10.98 -21.63 25.13
N ASN A 28 -11.18 -20.41 25.64
CA ASN A 28 -12.37 -19.59 25.42
C ASN A 28 -12.16 -18.63 24.24
N VAL A 29 -13.24 -18.30 23.52
CA VAL A 29 -13.24 -17.22 22.51
C VAL A 29 -13.81 -15.95 23.13
N SER A 30 -13.15 -14.81 22.90
CA SER A 30 -13.66 -13.48 23.27
C SER A 30 -13.57 -12.51 22.10
N LEU A 31 -14.35 -11.42 22.14
CA LEU A 31 -14.25 -10.33 21.16
C LEU A 31 -12.83 -9.75 21.08
N THR A 32 -12.12 -9.67 22.22
CA THR A 32 -10.74 -9.21 22.29
C THR A 32 -9.78 -10.12 21.52
N GLU A 33 -9.93 -11.44 21.63
CA GLU A 33 -9.09 -12.38 20.87
C GLU A 33 -9.45 -12.40 19.38
N ILE A 34 -10.74 -12.29 19.02
CA ILE A 34 -11.15 -12.12 17.62
C ILE A 34 -10.55 -10.84 17.03
N TYR A 35 -10.59 -9.72 17.76
CA TYR A 35 -9.99 -8.46 17.31
C TYR A 35 -8.47 -8.58 17.12
N LYS A 36 -7.74 -9.12 18.10
CA LYS A 36 -6.30 -9.37 17.99
C LYS A 36 -5.96 -10.23 16.77
N SER A 37 -6.62 -11.37 16.61
CA SER A 37 -6.40 -12.28 15.48
C SER A 37 -6.78 -11.63 14.14
N SER A 38 -7.76 -10.72 14.11
CA SER A 38 -8.11 -9.93 12.92
C SER A 38 -6.99 -8.95 12.54
N VAL A 39 -6.45 -8.21 13.51
CA VAL A 39 -5.34 -7.26 13.29
C VAL A 39 -4.08 -8.00 12.81
N ILE A 40 -3.74 -9.13 13.42
CA ILE A 40 -2.58 -9.94 13.01
C ILE A 40 -2.79 -10.53 11.60
N LEU A 41 -3.99 -10.99 11.28
CA LEU A 41 -4.34 -11.49 9.95
C LEU A 41 -4.24 -10.37 8.89
N GLN A 42 -4.77 -9.18 9.18
CA GLN A 42 -4.65 -7.99 8.34
C GLN A 42 -3.19 -7.63 8.08
N GLN A 43 -2.35 -7.58 9.12
CA GLN A 43 -0.91 -7.30 8.98
C GLN A 43 -0.21 -8.33 8.08
N LYS A 44 -0.47 -9.63 8.27
CA LYS A 44 0.12 -10.67 7.40
C LYS A 44 -0.34 -10.54 5.95
N LEU A 45 -1.64 -10.27 5.71
CA LEU A 45 -2.16 -10.08 4.36
C LEU A 45 -1.54 -8.86 3.69
N ASN A 46 -1.44 -7.73 4.39
CA ASN A 46 -0.78 -6.53 3.88
C ASN A 46 0.67 -6.82 3.47
N ASN A 47 1.46 -7.48 4.35
CA ASN A 47 2.84 -7.82 4.04
C ASN A 47 2.96 -8.73 2.79
N VAL A 48 2.13 -9.77 2.69
CA VAL A 48 2.12 -10.67 1.52
C VAL A 48 1.73 -9.94 0.23
N LEU A 49 0.73 -9.05 0.28
CA LEU A 49 0.32 -8.25 -0.87
C LEU A 49 1.41 -7.26 -1.29
N THR A 50 2.10 -6.62 -0.33
CA THR A 50 3.25 -5.74 -0.60
C THR A 50 4.37 -6.49 -1.31
N THR A 51 4.78 -7.66 -0.80
CA THR A 51 5.81 -8.50 -1.45
C THR A 51 5.40 -8.93 -2.86
N LEU A 52 4.13 -9.28 -3.09
CA LEU A 52 3.64 -9.63 -4.43
C LEU A 52 3.71 -8.46 -5.41
N VAL A 53 3.41 -7.24 -4.95
CA VAL A 53 3.54 -6.01 -5.77
C VAL A 53 5.01 -5.68 -6.06
N GLU A 54 5.91 -5.83 -5.07
CA GLU A 54 7.35 -5.61 -5.23
C GLU A 54 7.97 -6.64 -6.18
N GLU A 55 7.59 -7.91 -6.08
CA GLU A 55 7.97 -8.96 -7.02
C GLU A 55 7.51 -8.65 -8.45
N GLU A 56 6.28 -8.14 -8.62
CA GLU A 56 5.72 -7.81 -9.93
C GLU A 56 6.45 -6.60 -10.56
N LYS A 57 6.69 -5.54 -9.78
CA LYS A 57 7.52 -4.40 -10.20
C LYS A 57 8.94 -4.84 -10.59
N SER A 58 9.55 -5.72 -9.80
CA SER A 58 10.89 -6.27 -10.04
C SER A 58 10.98 -7.19 -11.27
N LYS A 59 9.87 -7.78 -11.71
CA LYS A 59 9.79 -8.57 -12.95
C LYS A 59 9.64 -7.67 -14.17
N LEU A 60 8.90 -6.56 -14.05
CA LEU A 60 8.70 -5.58 -15.13
C LEU A 60 9.98 -4.80 -15.45
N SER A 61 10.71 -4.30 -14.45
CA SER A 61 11.98 -3.60 -14.66
C SER A 61 13.01 -4.45 -15.41
N LYS A 62 13.17 -5.72 -14.99
CA LYS A 62 14.08 -6.70 -15.63
C LYS A 62 13.66 -7.12 -17.05
N LEU A 63 12.41 -6.89 -17.45
CA LEU A 63 11.97 -7.03 -18.84
C LEU A 63 12.31 -5.80 -19.68
N GLY A 64 12.27 -4.60 -19.08
CA GLY A 64 12.65 -3.35 -19.74
C GLY A 64 14.12 -3.30 -20.14
N GLU A 65 15.03 -3.65 -19.21
CA GLU A 65 16.47 -3.62 -19.43
C GLU A 65 16.92 -4.53 -20.60
N LYS A 66 16.25 -5.68 -20.79
CA LYS A 66 16.59 -6.63 -21.87
C LYS A 66 16.19 -6.19 -23.28
N SER A 67 15.51 -5.05 -23.43
CA SER A 67 15.22 -4.46 -24.74
C SER A 67 16.20 -3.35 -25.15
N ALA A 68 17.14 -2.96 -24.28
CA ALA A 68 18.07 -1.86 -24.55
C ALA A 68 19.40 -2.28 -25.21
N GLU A 69 19.87 -3.52 -25.03
CA GLU A 69 21.16 -4.00 -25.57
C GLU A 69 21.16 -4.29 -27.09
N LYS A 70 20.30 -3.63 -27.87
CA LYS A 70 20.26 -3.79 -29.33
C LYS A 70 19.75 -2.58 -30.11
N ASN A 71 20.37 -1.42 -29.91
CA ASN A 71 20.83 -0.53 -31.00
C ASN A 71 21.37 0.80 -30.44
N LYS A 72 22.39 1.33 -31.13
CA LYS A 72 23.06 2.63 -30.94
C LYS A 72 23.97 2.71 -29.69
N ASP A 73 25.24 3.05 -29.75
CA ASP A 73 26.15 3.47 -30.84
C ASP A 73 25.73 4.71 -31.67
N ASP A 74 26.61 5.70 -31.64
CA ASP A 74 26.61 7.01 -32.29
C ASP A 74 25.82 8.20 -31.68
N GLU A 75 26.60 9.29 -31.62
CA GLU A 75 26.33 10.73 -31.53
C GLU A 75 25.93 11.40 -30.19
N GLU A 76 26.89 12.20 -29.72
CA GLU A 76 26.85 13.25 -28.70
C GLU A 76 25.98 14.44 -29.17
N ASN A 77 25.20 15.04 -28.27
CA ASN A 77 24.83 16.47 -28.26
C ASN A 77 24.20 16.78 -26.89
N ASP A 78 24.85 17.41 -25.91
CA ASP A 78 25.35 18.81 -25.80
C ASP A 78 24.30 19.78 -25.19
N GLU A 79 24.77 20.87 -24.56
CA GLU A 79 24.08 21.81 -23.65
C GLU A 79 23.27 22.89 -24.44
N GLU A 80 22.48 23.85 -23.92
CA GLU A 80 22.31 24.53 -22.61
C GLU A 80 20.77 24.55 -22.23
N ASP A 81 20.34 24.51 -20.95
CA ASP A 81 19.94 25.63 -20.03
C ASP A 81 18.66 26.45 -20.39
N ASP A 82 17.84 26.76 -19.37
CA ASP A 82 17.09 28.03 -19.16
C ASP A 82 16.16 27.93 -17.92
N GLU A 83 16.45 28.75 -16.90
CA GLU A 83 15.61 29.03 -15.71
C GLU A 83 14.77 30.31 -15.92
N ASP A 84 13.52 30.34 -15.44
CA ASP A 84 12.68 31.52 -15.07
C ASP A 84 11.32 30.94 -14.58
N ASP A 85 10.83 31.02 -13.34
CA ASP A 85 10.80 32.03 -12.24
C ASP A 85 9.55 32.96 -12.25
N ASP A 86 9.22 33.52 -11.07
CA ASP A 86 8.02 34.30 -10.66
C ASP A 86 6.70 33.46 -10.56
N ASP A 87 6.03 33.22 -9.41
CA ASP A 87 5.70 34.06 -8.22
C ASP A 87 4.71 35.21 -8.58
N GLU A 88 3.68 35.62 -7.83
CA GLU A 88 3.17 35.37 -6.46
C GLU A 88 1.62 35.27 -6.48
N GLU A 89 0.96 34.90 -5.36
CA GLU A 89 0.01 35.79 -4.64
C GLU A 89 -0.56 35.14 -3.36
N GLU A 90 -0.40 35.81 -2.22
CA GLU A 90 -1.11 35.50 -0.97
C GLU A 90 -2.58 35.96 -1.05
N GLU A 91 -3.52 35.19 -0.48
CA GLU A 91 -4.66 35.84 0.21
C GLU A 91 -4.96 35.21 1.58
N ASN A 92 -4.91 36.06 2.61
CA ASN A 92 -5.17 35.72 4.00
C ASN A 92 -6.68 35.62 4.29
N GLY A 93 -7.18 34.43 4.65
CA GLY A 93 -8.62 34.15 4.86
C GLY A 93 -8.98 33.51 6.20
N LEU A 94 -8.65 34.16 7.33
CA LEU A 94 -8.97 33.66 8.68
C LEU A 94 -10.49 33.66 8.98
N SER A 95 -11.08 32.51 9.37
CA SER A 95 -12.00 32.39 10.54
C SER A 95 -12.49 30.94 10.83
N PRO A 96 -12.46 30.47 12.10
CA PRO A 96 -13.00 29.18 12.57
C PRO A 96 -14.51 29.25 12.97
N PRO A 97 -15.18 28.14 13.36
CA PRO A 97 -16.63 27.97 13.13
C PRO A 97 -17.57 28.52 14.22
N ASP A 98 -18.76 28.94 13.76
CA ASP A 98 -19.83 29.52 14.57
C ASP A 98 -20.55 28.48 15.47
N GLN A 99 -20.59 28.74 16.78
CA GLN A 99 -21.36 27.94 17.74
C GLN A 99 -22.79 28.47 17.89
N LYS A 100 -23.80 27.74 17.43
CA LYS A 100 -25.20 27.99 17.83
C LYS A 100 -25.72 26.97 18.83
N ARG A 101 -25.64 27.35 20.11
CA ARG A 101 -26.46 26.78 21.18
C ARG A 101 -27.87 27.38 21.06
N GLN A 102 -28.91 26.57 20.92
CA GLN A 102 -30.26 26.98 21.28
C GLN A 102 -30.82 26.06 22.36
N LYS A 103 -31.17 26.66 23.49
CA LYS A 103 -32.11 26.10 24.46
C LYS A 103 -33.52 26.56 24.07
N THR A 104 -34.47 25.64 24.13
CA THR A 104 -35.85 25.83 24.58
C THR A 104 -36.30 24.50 25.15
#